data_AF-A0AAV7PRP8-F1
#
_entry.id   AF-A0AAV7PRP8-F1
#
_cell.length_a   1.000
_cell.length_b   1.000
_cell.length_c   1.000
_cell.angle_alpha   90.00
_cell.angle_beta   90.00
_cell.angle_gamma   90.00
#
_symmetry.space_group_name_H-M   'P 1'
#
loop_
_entity.id
_entity.type
_entity.pdbx_description
1 polymer ?
#
loop_
_entity_poly.entity_id
_entity_poly.type
_entity_poly.pdbx_seq_one_letter_code
_entity_poly.pdbx_strand_id
1 'polypeptide(L)'
;MGAPLLQPVVFRTMPDITDPHPRSGDATTPEDKLDILLVVIEKSRLSLENKIDVVAADLTLFHADHRKLSERVHKTEQSLAALQSQTHTVETQLTQFTEKICLLEERADDAEGQSRHKTIHVAGLLENTEGQEAVVYIEQWILEARKMADLTLNSARVMLFPGYTLAAQHQRGSLLSIKCHLDTKYSLLFPAKFSVQLDGKSYFTDPKEAWDWIDTLGTASQRPS
;
A
#
# COMPACT_ATOMS: atom_id res chain seq x y z
N MET A 1 19.67 38.03 26.04
CA MET A 1 20.88 37.38 26.60
C MET A 1 21.97 37.58 25.57
N GLY A 2 22.97 38.46 25.67
CA GLY A 2 23.59 39.12 26.81
C GLY A 2 25.10 39.06 26.55
N ALA A 3 25.59 39.90 25.64
CA ALA A 3 27.02 39.96 25.27
C ALA A 3 27.85 40.55 26.43
N PRO A 4 29.04 40.01 26.78
CA PRO A 4 29.87 40.62 27.79
C PRO A 4 30.75 41.73 27.21
N LEU A 5 30.77 42.82 27.96
CA LEU A 5 31.42 44.10 27.75
C LEU A 5 32.94 44.02 27.95
N LEU A 6 33.68 44.73 27.08
CA LEU A 6 35.07 45.11 27.26
C LEU A 6 35.21 46.05 28.47
N GLN A 7 36.18 45.79 29.35
CA GLN A 7 36.61 46.74 30.39
C GLN A 7 37.86 47.53 29.93
N PRO A 8 37.98 48.82 30.31
CA PRO A 8 39.09 49.68 29.90
C PRO A 8 40.26 49.60 30.89
N VAL A 9 41.50 49.58 30.38
CA VAL A 9 42.71 49.72 31.20
C VAL A 9 43.25 51.14 31.07
N VAL A 10 43.41 51.77 32.24
CA VAL A 10 43.77 53.17 32.46
C VAL A 10 45.26 53.42 32.17
N PHE A 11 45.52 54.48 31.40
CA PHE A 11 46.85 55.05 31.13
C PHE A 11 47.43 55.68 32.40
N ARG A 12 48.69 55.37 32.73
CA ARG A 12 49.51 56.20 33.64
C ARG A 12 50.81 56.62 32.94
N THR A 13 51.12 57.88 33.16
CA THR A 13 52.04 58.76 32.44
C THR A 13 53.52 58.43 32.63
N MET A 14 54.28 58.76 31.58
CA MET A 14 55.75 58.81 31.47
C MET A 14 56.44 59.69 32.53
N PRO A 15 57.76 59.54 32.70
CA PRO A 15 58.60 60.69 32.40
C PRO A 15 59.63 60.41 31.31
N ASP A 16 59.75 61.43 30.49
CA ASP A 16 60.70 61.70 29.41
C ASP A 16 62.13 61.86 29.94
N ILE A 17 63.08 61.10 29.38
CA ILE A 17 64.51 61.41 29.42
C ILE A 17 65.08 61.08 28.02
N THR A 18 65.09 62.11 27.18
CA THR A 18 66.14 62.47 26.19
C THR A 18 67.13 61.39 25.74
N ASP A 19 67.05 61.11 24.44
CA ASP A 19 68.02 60.47 23.52
C ASP A 19 69.51 60.80 23.78
N PRO A 20 70.43 59.91 23.36
CA PRO A 20 70.94 60.04 21.99
C PRO A 20 70.92 58.71 21.23
N HIS A 21 70.34 58.76 20.04
CA HIS A 21 70.66 57.86 18.95
C HIS A 21 72.16 57.90 18.64
N PRO A 22 72.86 56.75 18.51
CA PRO A 22 73.90 56.59 17.52
C PRO A 22 73.36 55.80 16.34
N ARG A 23 73.61 56.38 15.17
CA ARG A 23 73.50 55.77 13.85
C ARG A 23 74.31 54.48 13.76
N SER A 24 73.85 53.69 12.77
CA SER A 24 74.61 52.75 11.94
C SER A 24 75.14 51.49 12.62
N GLY A 25 74.43 50.40 12.33
CA GLY A 25 75.00 49.13 11.85
C GLY A 25 76.12 48.54 12.69
N ASP A 26 75.79 47.52 13.47
CA ASP A 26 76.79 46.54 13.87
C ASP A 26 76.25 45.13 13.66
N ALA A 27 77.11 44.32 13.05
CA ALA A 27 76.83 42.96 12.68
C ALA A 27 76.54 42.14 13.94
N THR A 28 75.29 41.69 14.11
CA THR A 28 74.97 40.49 14.91
C THR A 28 75.97 39.41 14.55
N THR A 29 76.82 39.06 15.50
CA THR A 29 77.66 37.88 15.43
C THR A 29 76.79 36.68 15.08
N PRO A 30 77.23 35.79 14.18
CA PRO A 30 76.45 34.64 13.73
C PRO A 30 76.02 33.72 14.89
N GLU A 31 76.68 33.81 16.04
CA GLU A 31 76.40 33.06 17.27
C GLU A 31 75.08 33.49 17.94
N ASP A 32 74.79 34.79 18.08
CA ASP A 32 73.56 35.27 18.74
C ASP A 32 72.29 34.97 17.92
N LYS A 33 72.40 35.01 16.59
CA LYS A 33 71.32 34.60 15.69
C LYS A 33 71.03 33.11 15.78
N LEU A 34 72.07 32.29 16.00
CA LEU A 34 71.95 30.85 16.18
C LEU A 34 71.20 30.53 17.48
N ASP A 35 71.52 31.22 18.58
CA ASP A 35 70.87 31.03 19.88
C ASP A 35 69.39 31.45 19.86
N ILE A 36 69.06 32.57 19.22
CA ILE A 36 67.65 33.00 19.07
C ILE A 36 66.86 31.97 18.25
N LEU A 37 67.44 31.45 17.17
CA LEU A 37 66.81 30.41 16.36
C LEU A 37 66.62 29.11 17.16
N LEU A 38 67.60 28.72 17.96
CA LEU A 38 67.51 27.52 18.80
C LEU A 38 66.36 27.65 19.82
N VAL A 39 66.24 28.79 20.49
CA VAL A 39 65.13 29.06 21.44
C VAL A 39 63.77 29.02 20.74
N VAL A 40 63.67 29.58 19.52
CA VAL A 40 62.43 29.53 18.74
C VAL A 40 62.10 28.11 18.29
N ILE A 41 63.10 27.33 17.88
CA ILE A 41 62.94 25.92 17.52
C ILE A 41 62.49 25.10 18.74
N GLU A 42 63.09 25.29 19.91
CA GLU A 42 62.67 24.60 21.13
C GLU A 42 61.26 25.00 21.56
N LYS A 43 60.90 26.28 21.50
CA LYS A 43 59.55 26.76 21.79
C LYS A 43 58.52 26.18 20.82
N SER A 44 58.84 26.13 19.53
CA SER A 44 57.96 25.54 18.53
C SER A 44 57.85 24.01 18.68
N ARG A 45 58.94 23.31 19.02
CA ARG A 45 58.95 21.88 19.35
C ARG A 45 58.02 21.57 20.52
N LEU A 46 58.18 22.25 21.65
CA LEU A 46 57.33 22.06 22.84
C LEU A 46 55.85 22.40 22.54
N SER A 47 55.60 23.42 21.73
CA SER A 47 54.25 23.77 21.27
C SER A 47 53.63 22.68 20.40
N LEU A 48 54.41 22.06 19.52
CA LEU A 48 53.97 20.94 18.69
C LEU A 48 53.74 19.68 19.53
N GLU A 49 54.62 19.37 20.48
CA GLU A 49 54.44 18.25 21.42
C GLU A 49 53.13 18.38 22.19
N ASN A 50 52.86 19.55 22.76
CA ASN A 50 51.59 19.80 23.46
C ASN A 50 50.37 19.67 22.54
N LYS A 51 50.44 20.17 21.29
CA LYS A 51 49.33 20.03 20.33
C LYS A 51 49.11 18.57 19.93
N ILE A 52 50.20 17.80 19.79
CA ILE A 52 50.14 16.37 19.50
C ILE A 52 49.48 15.63 20.68
N ASP A 53 49.84 15.95 21.91
CA ASP A 53 49.26 15.34 23.11
C ASP A 53 47.76 15.65 23.24
N VAL A 54 47.36 16.90 22.99
CA VAL A 54 45.93 17.30 22.99
C VAL A 54 45.16 16.55 21.91
N VAL A 55 45.69 16.48 20.68
CA VAL A 55 45.04 15.76 19.58
C VAL A 55 44.98 14.26 19.86
N ALA A 56 46.03 13.68 20.47
CA ALA A 56 46.04 12.28 20.86
C ALA A 56 44.95 12.00 21.91
N ALA A 57 44.81 12.87 22.91
CA ALA A 57 43.75 12.77 23.93
C ALA A 57 42.35 12.84 23.31
N ASP A 58 42.08 13.82 22.45
CA ASP A 58 40.80 13.96 21.75
C ASP A 58 40.50 12.74 20.87
N LEU A 59 41.52 12.19 20.18
CA LEU A 59 41.37 10.98 19.39
C LEU A 59 41.00 9.77 20.25
N THR A 60 41.56 9.65 21.47
CA THR A 60 41.17 8.56 22.39
C THR A 60 39.72 8.69 22.86
N LEU A 61 39.26 9.91 23.16
CA LEU A 61 37.88 10.18 23.54
C LEU A 61 36.94 9.91 22.37
N PHE A 62 37.28 10.37 21.17
CA PHE A 62 36.53 10.11 19.95
C PHE A 62 36.40 8.61 19.67
N HIS A 63 37.47 7.83 19.82
CA HIS A 63 37.41 6.36 19.70
C HIS A 63 36.49 5.73 20.74
N ALA A 64 36.48 6.24 21.98
CA ALA A 64 35.60 5.73 23.03
C ALA A 64 34.12 5.99 22.70
N ASP A 65 33.78 7.19 22.23
CA ASP A 65 32.40 7.51 21.83
C ASP A 65 31.99 6.82 20.54
N HIS A 66 32.90 6.67 19.57
CA HIS A 66 32.67 5.86 18.38
C HIS A 66 32.40 4.39 18.74
N ARG A 67 33.11 3.83 19.72
CA ARG A 67 32.83 2.48 20.24
C ARG A 67 31.43 2.38 20.84
N LYS A 68 31.02 3.32 21.70
CA LYS A 68 29.66 3.35 22.27
C LYS A 68 28.58 3.49 21.19
N LEU A 69 28.82 4.34 20.19
CA LEU A 69 27.88 4.51 19.07
C LEU A 69 27.77 3.21 18.27
N SER A 70 28.90 2.56 17.97
CA SER A 70 28.94 1.27 17.28
C SER A 70 28.17 0.20 18.05
N GLU A 71 28.31 0.11 19.37
CA GLU A 71 27.55 -0.81 20.22
C GLU A 71 26.04 -0.55 20.19
N ARG A 72 25.64 0.73 20.29
CA ARG A 72 24.23 1.11 20.20
C ARG A 72 23.65 0.78 18.82
N VAL A 73 24.37 1.08 17.75
CA VAL A 73 23.99 0.75 16.37
C VAL A 73 23.82 -0.76 16.23
N HIS A 74 24.78 -1.56 16.72
CA HIS A 74 24.70 -3.01 16.67
C HIS A 74 23.44 -3.56 17.38
N LYS A 75 23.12 -3.04 18.57
CA LYS A 75 21.91 -3.45 19.30
C LYS A 75 20.64 -3.10 18.52
N THR A 76 20.59 -1.92 17.90
CA THR A 76 19.44 -1.52 17.08
C THR A 76 19.31 -2.36 15.81
N GLU A 77 20.42 -2.73 15.17
CA GLU A 77 20.45 -3.61 14.00
C GLU A 77 19.96 -5.02 14.35
N GLN A 78 20.39 -5.58 15.48
CA GLN A 78 19.89 -6.87 15.96
C GLN A 78 18.37 -6.84 16.23
N SER A 79 17.90 -5.77 16.88
CA SER A 79 16.47 -5.60 17.15
C SER A 79 15.68 -5.43 15.86
N LEU A 80 16.22 -4.70 14.88
CA LEU A 80 15.63 -4.52 13.57
C LEU A 80 15.56 -5.84 12.79
N ALA A 81 16.61 -6.67 12.83
CA ALA A 81 16.60 -7.99 12.21
C ALA A 81 15.52 -8.91 12.80
N ALA A 82 15.34 -8.89 14.12
CA ALA A 82 14.27 -9.63 14.78
C ALA A 82 12.88 -9.14 14.36
N LEU A 83 12.67 -7.82 14.32
CA LEU A 83 11.41 -7.23 13.84
C LEU A 83 11.13 -7.55 12.37
N GLN A 84 12.15 -7.50 11.52
CA GLN A 84 12.01 -7.86 10.10
C GLN A 84 11.59 -9.32 9.93
N SER A 85 12.15 -10.25 10.71
CA SER A 85 11.73 -11.65 10.71
C SER A 85 10.27 -11.82 11.14
N GLN A 86 9.83 -11.08 12.15
CA GLN A 86 8.43 -11.09 12.58
C GLN A 86 7.50 -10.51 11.52
N THR A 87 7.85 -9.36 10.92
CA THR A 87 7.08 -8.76 9.82
C THR A 87 6.94 -9.74 8.66
N HIS A 88 8.02 -10.38 8.25
CA HIS A 88 7.98 -11.39 7.18
C HIS A 88 7.07 -12.57 7.52
N THR A 89 7.08 -13.02 8.78
CA THR A 89 6.20 -14.10 9.26
C THR A 89 4.73 -13.67 9.18
N VAL A 90 4.41 -12.46 9.63
CA VAL A 90 3.04 -11.91 9.58
C VAL A 90 2.58 -11.73 8.14
N GLU A 91 3.41 -11.20 7.25
CA GLU A 91 3.11 -11.07 5.82
C GLU A 91 2.79 -12.43 5.20
N THR A 92 3.58 -13.46 5.51
CA THR A 92 3.36 -14.84 5.03
C THR A 92 2.06 -15.42 5.56
N GLN A 93 1.68 -15.13 6.81
CA GLN A 93 0.39 -15.56 7.36
C GLN A 93 -0.78 -14.81 6.72
N LEU A 94 -0.63 -13.51 6.44
CA LEU A 94 -1.66 -12.71 5.77
C LEU A 94 -1.93 -13.20 4.34
N THR A 95 -0.90 -13.56 3.58
CA THR A 95 -1.09 -14.15 2.24
C THR A 95 -1.83 -15.48 2.35
N GLN A 96 -1.42 -16.36 3.28
CA GLN A 96 -2.09 -17.65 3.51
C GLN A 96 -3.55 -17.48 3.98
N PHE A 97 -3.84 -16.52 4.86
CA PHE A 97 -5.22 -16.28 5.29
C PHE A 97 -6.06 -15.67 4.18
N THR A 98 -5.50 -14.79 3.36
CA THR A 98 -6.19 -14.22 2.19
C THR A 98 -6.57 -15.32 1.19
N GLU A 99 -5.64 -16.23 0.89
CA GLU A 99 -5.91 -17.40 0.04
C GLU A 99 -7.01 -18.31 0.62
N LYS A 100 -6.96 -18.56 1.93
CA LYS A 100 -7.99 -19.36 2.61
C LYS A 100 -9.35 -18.69 2.60
N ILE A 101 -9.42 -17.38 2.81
CA ILE A 101 -10.68 -16.62 2.76
C ILE A 101 -11.28 -16.72 1.35
N CYS A 102 -10.48 -16.48 0.31
CA CYS A 102 -10.93 -16.61 -1.08
C CYS A 102 -11.52 -18.00 -1.37
N LEU A 103 -10.82 -19.07 -0.96
CA LEU A 103 -11.29 -20.44 -1.17
C LEU A 103 -12.54 -20.77 -0.33
N LEU A 104 -12.64 -20.26 0.89
CA LEU A 104 -13.80 -20.49 1.75
C LEU A 104 -15.04 -19.72 1.24
N GLU A 105 -14.85 -18.51 0.74
CA GLU A 105 -15.90 -17.72 0.10
C GLU A 105 -16.42 -18.43 -1.15
N GLU A 106 -15.53 -18.88 -2.04
CA GLU A 106 -15.91 -19.66 -3.24
C GLU A 106 -16.70 -20.91 -2.85
N ARG A 107 -16.22 -21.67 -1.86
CA ARG A 107 -16.90 -22.89 -1.40
C ARG A 107 -18.24 -22.61 -0.71
N ALA A 108 -18.35 -21.51 0.02
CA ALA A 108 -19.60 -21.10 0.66
C ALA A 108 -20.65 -20.69 -0.38
N ASP A 109 -20.24 -19.91 -1.38
CA ASP A 109 -21.10 -19.51 -2.49
C ASP A 109 -21.55 -20.70 -3.34
N ASP A 110 -20.64 -21.66 -3.61
CA ASP A 110 -20.99 -22.90 -4.32
C ASP A 110 -21.98 -23.77 -3.53
N ALA A 111 -21.75 -23.92 -2.22
CA ALA A 111 -22.65 -24.69 -1.35
C ALA A 111 -24.03 -24.02 -1.25
N GLU A 112 -24.07 -22.69 -1.09
CA GLU A 112 -25.32 -21.93 -1.07
C GLU A 112 -26.02 -21.99 -2.44
N GLY A 113 -25.27 -21.86 -3.52
CA GLY A 113 -25.75 -21.97 -4.90
C GLY A 113 -26.38 -23.33 -5.17
N GLN A 114 -25.75 -24.41 -4.73
CA GLN A 114 -26.30 -25.76 -4.85
C GLN A 114 -27.59 -25.93 -4.03
N SER A 115 -27.63 -25.39 -2.82
CA SER A 115 -28.84 -25.41 -1.98
C SER A 115 -30.00 -24.66 -2.65
N ARG A 116 -29.72 -23.51 -3.28
CA ARG A 116 -30.74 -22.67 -3.93
C ARG A 116 -31.12 -23.13 -5.34
N HIS A 117 -30.30 -23.95 -6.01
CA HIS A 117 -30.50 -24.37 -7.40
C HIS A 117 -31.87 -25.03 -7.67
N LYS A 118 -32.48 -25.68 -6.67
CA LYS A 118 -33.81 -26.31 -6.78
C LYS A 118 -34.94 -25.47 -6.15
N THR A 119 -34.65 -24.24 -5.76
CA THR A 119 -35.61 -23.32 -5.14
C THR A 119 -36.22 -22.41 -6.20
N ILE A 120 -37.53 -22.19 -6.09
CA ILE A 120 -38.27 -21.22 -6.90
C ILE A 120 -38.97 -20.26 -5.95
N HIS A 121 -38.80 -18.97 -6.17
CA HIS A 121 -39.52 -17.91 -5.48
C HIS A 121 -40.76 -17.55 -6.28
N VAL A 122 -41.91 -17.57 -5.62
CA VAL A 122 -43.19 -17.19 -6.21
C VAL A 122 -43.61 -15.84 -5.65
N ALA A 123 -43.88 -14.88 -6.52
CA ALA A 123 -44.28 -13.53 -6.15
C ALA A 123 -45.65 -13.19 -6.75
N GLY A 124 -46.46 -12.43 -6.01
CA GLY A 124 -47.80 -12.02 -6.44
C GLY A 124 -48.93 -13.00 -6.11
N LEU A 125 -48.69 -14.00 -5.25
CA LEU A 125 -49.78 -14.72 -4.59
C LEU A 125 -50.48 -13.80 -3.58
N LEU A 126 -51.80 -13.81 -3.61
CA LEU A 126 -52.60 -13.17 -2.57
C LEU A 126 -52.48 -13.99 -1.28
N GLU A 127 -52.30 -13.31 -0.15
CA GLU A 127 -52.22 -13.97 1.15
C GLU A 127 -53.54 -14.67 1.48
N ASN A 128 -53.46 -15.84 2.11
CA ASN A 128 -54.58 -16.67 2.57
C ASN A 128 -55.37 -17.41 1.47
N THR A 129 -54.89 -17.49 0.23
CA THR A 129 -55.57 -18.28 -0.82
C THR A 129 -55.31 -19.79 -0.72
N GLU A 130 -54.28 -20.22 0.01
CA GLU A 130 -53.90 -21.63 0.17
C GLU A 130 -54.76 -22.42 1.16
N GLY A 131 -55.50 -21.74 2.06
CA GLY A 131 -56.22 -22.42 3.13
C GLY A 131 -55.28 -23.16 4.10
N GLN A 132 -55.62 -24.40 4.48
CA GLN A 132 -54.79 -25.22 5.39
C GLN A 132 -53.75 -26.10 4.68
N GLU A 133 -53.87 -26.32 3.37
CA GLU A 133 -53.00 -27.24 2.62
C GLU A 133 -52.33 -26.55 1.43
N ALA A 134 -51.24 -25.82 1.73
CA ALA A 134 -50.41 -25.10 0.76
C ALA A 134 -49.88 -25.99 -0.39
N VAL A 135 -49.40 -27.19 -0.06
CA VAL A 135 -48.74 -28.09 -1.03
C VAL A 135 -49.70 -28.52 -2.13
N VAL A 136 -50.90 -28.97 -1.75
CA VAL A 136 -51.92 -29.44 -2.71
C VAL A 136 -52.38 -28.29 -3.61
N TYR A 137 -52.53 -27.10 -3.03
CA TYR A 137 -52.92 -25.91 -3.76
C TYR A 137 -51.90 -25.51 -4.82
N ILE A 138 -50.61 -25.45 -4.46
CA ILE A 138 -49.52 -25.13 -5.39
C ILE A 138 -49.41 -26.19 -6.49
N GLU A 139 -49.55 -27.48 -6.16
CA GLU A 139 -49.51 -28.55 -7.15
C GLU A 139 -50.60 -28.41 -8.21
N GLN A 140 -51.84 -28.17 -7.78
CA GLN A 140 -52.97 -27.95 -8.67
C GLN A 140 -52.76 -26.70 -9.54
N TRP A 141 -52.35 -25.60 -8.92
CA TRP A 141 -52.08 -24.35 -9.62
C TRP A 141 -50.99 -24.49 -10.68
N ILE A 142 -49.85 -25.12 -10.36
CA ILE A 142 -48.76 -25.32 -11.33
C ILE A 142 -49.24 -26.13 -12.54
N LEU A 143 -50.08 -27.14 -12.34
CA LEU A 143 -50.65 -27.95 -13.42
C LEU A 143 -51.60 -27.15 -14.31
N GLU A 144 -52.41 -26.27 -13.73
CA GLU A 144 -53.31 -25.39 -14.47
C GLU A 144 -52.56 -24.30 -15.23
N ALA A 145 -51.59 -23.67 -14.59
CA ALA A 145 -50.77 -22.61 -15.18
C ALA A 145 -49.97 -23.12 -16.39
N ARG A 146 -49.49 -24.38 -16.35
CA ARG A 146 -48.86 -25.04 -17.50
C ARG A 146 -49.80 -25.21 -18.69
N LYS A 147 -51.11 -25.39 -18.47
CA LYS A 147 -52.09 -25.56 -19.55
C LYS A 147 -52.49 -24.22 -20.18
N MET A 148 -52.61 -23.17 -19.36
CA MET A 148 -53.07 -21.86 -19.81
C MET A 148 -51.96 -21.01 -20.45
N ALA A 149 -50.70 -21.42 -20.32
CA ALA A 149 -49.51 -20.67 -20.74
C ALA A 149 -49.43 -19.25 -20.12
N ASP A 150 -50.24 -18.98 -19.10
CA ASP A 150 -50.29 -17.75 -18.33
C ASP A 150 -50.22 -18.09 -16.84
N LEU A 151 -49.39 -17.34 -16.12
CA LEU A 151 -49.19 -17.50 -14.67
C LEU A 151 -50.16 -16.57 -13.95
N THR A 152 -51.46 -16.89 -14.01
CA THR A 152 -52.49 -16.16 -13.28
C THR A 152 -53.15 -17.04 -12.23
N LEU A 153 -53.48 -16.45 -11.09
CA LEU A 153 -54.17 -17.10 -9.98
C LEU A 153 -55.19 -16.11 -9.41
N ASN A 154 -56.47 -16.47 -9.41
CA ASN A 154 -57.56 -15.58 -8.96
C ASN A 154 -57.52 -14.18 -9.62
N SER A 155 -57.23 -14.14 -10.93
CA SER A 155 -57.04 -12.91 -11.71
C SER A 155 -55.84 -12.03 -11.31
N ALA A 156 -55.00 -12.47 -10.37
CA ALA A 156 -53.72 -11.86 -10.05
C ALA A 156 -52.60 -12.48 -10.89
N ARG A 157 -51.66 -11.66 -11.37
CA ARG A 157 -50.47 -12.13 -12.08
C ARG A 157 -49.44 -12.63 -11.08
N VAL A 158 -49.00 -13.87 -11.26
CA VAL A 158 -47.97 -14.51 -10.46
C VAL A 158 -46.67 -14.55 -11.26
N MET A 159 -45.55 -14.33 -10.59
CA MET A 159 -44.22 -14.41 -11.18
C MET A 159 -43.39 -15.49 -10.49
N LEU A 160 -42.61 -16.23 -11.29
CA LEU A 160 -41.68 -17.25 -10.82
C LEU A 160 -40.24 -16.78 -11.05
N PHE A 161 -39.44 -16.79 -9.99
CA PHE A 161 -38.03 -16.45 -10.04
C PHE A 161 -37.20 -17.64 -9.53
N PRO A 162 -36.11 -18.02 -10.21
CA PRO A 162 -35.21 -19.02 -9.65
C PRO A 162 -34.52 -18.50 -8.37
N GLY A 163 -34.22 -19.40 -7.44
CA GLY A 163 -33.42 -19.09 -6.25
C GLY A 163 -31.94 -18.96 -6.60
N TYR A 164 -31.38 -17.76 -6.42
CA TYR A 164 -29.95 -17.48 -6.62
C TYR A 164 -29.31 -17.02 -5.31
N THR A 165 -27.99 -17.20 -5.20
CA THR A 165 -27.20 -16.49 -4.19
C THR A 165 -27.18 -15.00 -4.51
N LEU A 166 -26.91 -14.16 -3.51
CA LEU A 166 -26.84 -12.72 -3.71
C LEU A 166 -25.76 -12.35 -4.74
N ALA A 167 -24.57 -12.98 -4.65
CA ALA A 167 -23.47 -12.81 -5.60
C ALA A 167 -23.90 -13.16 -7.04
N ALA A 168 -24.53 -14.32 -7.24
CA ALA A 168 -25.03 -14.72 -8.55
C ALA A 168 -26.12 -13.75 -9.05
N GLN A 169 -27.02 -13.27 -8.19
CA GLN A 169 -28.04 -12.29 -8.58
C GLN A 169 -27.42 -10.97 -9.05
N HIS A 170 -26.42 -10.44 -8.35
CA HIS A 170 -25.69 -9.24 -8.78
C HIS A 170 -24.95 -9.45 -10.09
N GLN A 171 -24.23 -10.56 -10.24
CA GLN A 171 -23.50 -10.89 -11.47
C GLN A 171 -24.48 -11.04 -12.66
N ARG A 172 -25.62 -11.71 -12.46
CA ARG A 172 -26.68 -11.76 -13.47
C ARG A 172 -27.20 -10.37 -13.82
N GLY A 173 -27.42 -9.50 -12.85
CA GLY A 173 -27.80 -8.10 -13.08
C GLY A 173 -26.79 -7.36 -13.96
N SER A 174 -25.50 -7.54 -13.72
CA SER A 174 -24.43 -6.94 -14.52
C SER A 174 -24.33 -7.52 -15.94
N LEU A 175 -24.67 -8.79 -16.15
CA LEU A 175 -24.75 -9.39 -17.49
C LEU A 175 -26.04 -9.01 -18.22
N LEU A 176 -27.12 -8.74 -17.49
CA LEU A 176 -28.40 -8.33 -18.09
C LEU A 176 -28.36 -6.91 -18.64
N SER A 177 -27.53 -6.01 -18.11
CA SER A 177 -27.36 -4.66 -18.69
C SER A 177 -26.80 -4.71 -20.12
N ILE A 178 -26.03 -5.75 -20.42
CA ILE A 178 -25.45 -6.02 -21.74
C ILE A 178 -26.56 -6.29 -22.78
N LYS A 179 -27.70 -6.84 -22.36
CA LYS A 179 -28.86 -7.12 -23.22
C LYS A 179 -29.26 -5.94 -24.10
N CYS A 180 -29.21 -4.72 -23.56
CA CYS A 180 -29.67 -3.52 -24.28
C CYS A 180 -28.87 -3.24 -25.56
N HIS A 181 -27.72 -3.89 -25.76
CA HIS A 181 -26.80 -3.66 -26.85
C HIS A 181 -26.75 -4.82 -27.86
N LEU A 182 -27.55 -5.88 -27.66
CA LEU A 182 -27.55 -7.08 -28.50
C LEU A 182 -28.89 -7.24 -29.23
N ASP A 183 -28.83 -7.36 -30.56
CA ASP A 183 -29.97 -7.68 -31.43
C ASP A 183 -30.08 -9.19 -31.75
N THR A 184 -29.27 -10.01 -31.07
CA THR A 184 -29.14 -11.46 -31.34
C THR A 184 -29.80 -12.31 -30.26
N LYS A 185 -30.03 -13.59 -30.57
CA LYS A 185 -30.56 -14.55 -29.59
C LYS A 185 -29.52 -14.77 -28.48
N TYR A 186 -29.93 -14.49 -27.25
CA TYR A 186 -29.11 -14.71 -26.06
C TYR A 186 -29.87 -15.51 -25.01
N SER A 187 -29.13 -16.10 -24.06
CA SER A 187 -29.68 -16.77 -22.89
C SER A 187 -28.75 -16.58 -21.70
N LEU A 188 -29.31 -16.51 -20.49
CA LEU A 188 -28.54 -16.38 -19.25
C LEU A 188 -28.71 -17.65 -18.41
N LEU A 189 -27.71 -18.52 -18.49
CA LEU A 189 -27.68 -19.84 -17.85
C LEU A 189 -27.26 -19.73 -16.37
N PHE A 190 -27.54 -20.79 -15.61
CA PHE A 190 -27.13 -20.90 -14.21
C PHE A 190 -25.59 -21.06 -14.08
N PRO A 191 -24.96 -20.49 -13.03
CA PRO A 191 -25.52 -19.51 -12.09
C PRO A 191 -25.58 -18.10 -12.70
N ALA A 192 -24.57 -17.70 -13.47
CA ALA A 192 -24.50 -16.41 -14.15
C ALA A 192 -23.65 -16.51 -15.44
N LYS A 193 -24.05 -17.38 -16.38
CA LYS A 193 -23.35 -17.57 -17.65
C LYS A 193 -24.14 -16.97 -18.80
N PHE A 194 -23.62 -15.92 -19.41
CA PHE A 194 -24.24 -15.26 -20.55
C PHE A 194 -23.87 -16.00 -21.84
N SER A 195 -24.86 -16.42 -22.61
CA SER A 195 -24.66 -17.15 -23.86
C SER A 195 -25.29 -16.40 -25.02
N VAL A 196 -24.53 -16.20 -26.09
CA VAL A 196 -24.99 -15.53 -27.32
C VAL A 196 -24.86 -16.51 -28.49
N GLN A 197 -25.87 -16.52 -29.36
CA GLN A 197 -25.89 -17.31 -30.58
C GLN A 197 -25.57 -16.43 -31.80
N LEU A 198 -24.28 -16.16 -32.03
CA LEU A 198 -23.78 -15.46 -33.21
C LEU A 198 -22.59 -16.25 -33.74
N ASP A 199 -22.68 -16.74 -34.98
CA ASP A 199 -21.68 -17.60 -35.65
C ASP A 199 -21.22 -18.84 -34.85
N GLY A 200 -22.06 -19.28 -33.91
CA GLY A 200 -21.73 -20.29 -32.91
C GLY A 200 -22.37 -19.99 -31.57
N LYS A 201 -22.03 -20.77 -30.54
CA LYS A 201 -22.40 -20.48 -29.15
C LYS A 201 -21.18 -19.94 -28.41
N SER A 202 -21.23 -18.66 -28.02
CA SER A 202 -20.25 -18.07 -27.12
C SER A 202 -20.80 -18.06 -25.69
N TYR A 203 -19.92 -18.24 -24.71
CA TYR A 203 -20.26 -18.26 -23.28
C TYR A 203 -19.34 -17.30 -22.53
N PHE A 204 -19.93 -16.42 -21.72
CA PHE A 204 -19.22 -15.43 -20.92
C PHE A 204 -19.66 -15.56 -19.47
N THR A 205 -18.69 -15.53 -18.55
CA THR A 205 -18.96 -15.51 -17.11
C THR A 205 -18.63 -14.14 -16.53
N ASP A 206 -17.57 -13.50 -17.02
CA ASP A 206 -17.21 -12.12 -16.65
C ASP A 206 -17.96 -11.11 -17.54
N PRO A 207 -18.66 -10.13 -16.96
CA PRO A 207 -19.24 -9.02 -17.71
C PRO A 207 -18.23 -8.27 -18.58
N LYS A 208 -16.97 -8.12 -18.15
CA LYS A 208 -15.95 -7.39 -18.92
C LYS A 208 -15.63 -8.07 -20.25
N GLU A 209 -15.39 -9.39 -20.20
CA GLU A 209 -15.14 -10.21 -21.38
C GLU A 209 -16.30 -10.11 -22.39
N ALA A 210 -17.55 -10.10 -21.89
CA ALA A 210 -18.72 -9.95 -22.74
C ALA A 210 -18.81 -8.55 -23.41
N TRP A 211 -18.42 -7.48 -22.70
CA TRP A 211 -18.35 -6.14 -23.27
C TRP A 211 -17.26 -6.02 -24.33
N ASP A 212 -16.05 -6.51 -24.04
CA ASP A 212 -14.94 -6.50 -24.98
C ASP A 212 -15.34 -7.22 -26.28
N TRP A 213 -16.04 -8.36 -26.16
CA TRP A 213 -16.57 -9.07 -27.32
C TRP A 213 -17.59 -8.25 -28.13
N ILE A 214 -18.50 -7.52 -27.49
CA ILE A 214 -19.46 -6.66 -28.20
C ILE A 214 -18.77 -5.53 -28.95
N ASP A 215 -17.74 -4.92 -28.36
CA ASP A 215 -16.95 -3.88 -29.02
C ASP A 215 -16.23 -4.42 -30.27
N THR A 216 -15.76 -5.67 -30.23
CA THR A 216 -15.19 -6.32 -31.43
C THR A 216 -16.22 -6.53 -32.54
N LEU A 217 -17.49 -6.76 -32.21
CA LEU A 217 -18.58 -6.85 -33.21
C LEU A 217 -18.93 -5.47 -33.78
N GLY A 218 -18.99 -4.44 -32.94
CA GLY A 218 -19.27 -3.07 -33.37
C GLY A 218 -18.21 -2.51 -34.33
N THR A 219 -16.94 -2.85 -34.10
CA THR A 219 -15.83 -2.47 -34.98
C THR A 219 -15.79 -3.28 -36.29
N ALA A 220 -16.23 -4.54 -36.29
CA ALA A 220 -16.35 -5.35 -37.51
C ALA A 220 -17.42 -4.82 -38.49
N SER A 221 -18.47 -4.16 -37.99
CA SER A 221 -19.53 -3.57 -38.82
C SER A 221 -19.14 -2.24 -39.50
N GLN A 222 -17.96 -1.66 -39.21
CA GLN A 222 -17.52 -0.35 -39.73
C GLN A 222 -16.35 -0.41 -40.74
N ARG A 223 -16.09 -1.54 -41.40
CA ARG A 223 -15.19 -1.58 -42.58
C ARG A 223 -16.00 -1.54 -43.88
N PRO A 224 -16.18 -0.37 -44.53
CA PRO A 224 -16.62 -0.33 -45.91
C PRO A 224 -15.43 -0.64 -46.83
N SER A 225 -15.73 -1.41 -47.87
CA SER A 225 -14.92 -1.70 -49.06
C SER A 225 -14.44 -0.45 -49.79
#